data_AF-A0A076F798-F1
#
_entry.id   AF-A0A076F798-F1
#
_cell.length_a   1.000
_cell.length_b   1.000
_cell.length_c   1.000
_cell.angle_alpha   90.00
_cell.angle_beta   90.00
_cell.angle_gamma   90.00
#
_symmetry.space_group_name_H-M   'P 1'
#
loop_
_entity.id
_entity.type
_entity.pdbx_description
1 polymer ?
#
loop_
_entity_poly.entity_id
_entity_poly.type
_entity_poly.pdbx_seq_one_letter_code
_entity_poly.pdbx_strand_id
1 'polypeptide(L)'
;MKKFVLASLLVASSLIASQYATTVKPVYLDANSKSVAGKLLPTNAIDVLEEKNGMVKFSIKGYQNPAVSNVIYYSDGQRIISLAFAKTKAPKFELIKKGENGSWDEVKVEAYTTSGDFTSDLNTLFETSKKQYQENCSVCHALHKESQYTANQWPSLLKSMISRTPIDKKDEWTIIEYLQKHAKDTTKESK
;
A
#
# COMPACT_ATOMS: atom_id res chain seq x y z
N MET A 1 -33.88 41.58 -26.26
CA MET A 1 -32.49 41.10 -26.40
C MET A 1 -32.10 40.39 -25.11
N LYS A 2 -32.20 39.06 -25.04
CA LYS A 2 -31.82 38.26 -23.86
C LYS A 2 -30.41 37.71 -24.10
N LYS A 3 -29.43 38.15 -23.30
CA LYS A 3 -28.05 37.62 -23.32
C LYS A 3 -28.02 36.33 -22.52
N PHE A 4 -27.90 35.19 -23.21
CA PHE A 4 -27.53 33.93 -22.58
C PHE A 4 -26.03 33.96 -22.29
N VAL A 5 -25.66 33.96 -21.01
CA VAL A 5 -24.29 33.74 -20.57
C VAL A 5 -24.12 32.22 -20.46
N LEU A 6 -23.44 31.62 -21.44
CA LEU A 6 -22.95 30.24 -21.33
C LEU A 6 -21.76 30.25 -20.36
N ALA A 7 -21.98 29.76 -19.14
CA ALA A 7 -20.90 29.43 -18.23
C ALA A 7 -20.31 28.08 -18.66
N SER A 8 -19.18 28.12 -19.35
CA SER A 8 -18.40 26.94 -19.70
C SER A 8 -17.77 26.37 -18.42
N LEU A 9 -18.33 25.28 -17.88
CA LEU A 9 -17.64 24.46 -16.90
C LEU A 9 -16.48 23.73 -17.60
N LEU A 10 -15.27 24.26 -17.44
CA LEU A 10 -14.04 23.52 -17.67
C LEU A 10 -13.89 22.49 -16.54
N VAL A 11 -14.33 21.26 -16.77
CA VAL A 11 -13.93 20.12 -15.95
C VAL A 11 -12.50 19.77 -16.35
N ALA A 12 -11.53 20.32 -15.63
CA ALA A 12 -10.13 19.92 -15.76
C ALA A 12 -9.98 18.53 -15.12
N SER A 13 -10.07 17.48 -15.94
CA SER A 13 -9.69 16.12 -15.55
C SER A 13 -8.17 16.06 -15.43
N SER A 14 -7.62 16.48 -14.29
CA SER A 14 -6.23 16.19 -13.96
C SER A 14 -6.10 14.68 -13.71
N LEU A 15 -5.36 13.98 -14.57
CA LEU A 15 -4.83 12.65 -14.29
C LEU A 15 -3.91 12.77 -13.06
N ILE A 16 -4.45 12.52 -11.87
CA ILE A 16 -3.64 12.43 -10.66
C ILE A 16 -2.84 11.13 -10.80
N ALA A 17 -1.52 11.23 -10.97
CA ALA A 17 -0.65 10.07 -10.94
C ALA A 17 -0.80 9.37 -9.59
N SER A 18 -0.85 8.03 -9.58
CA SER A 18 -0.94 7.27 -8.34
C SER A 18 0.24 7.61 -7.42
N GLN A 19 -0.07 7.81 -6.14
CA GLN A 19 0.92 8.09 -5.11
C GLN A 19 1.20 6.81 -4.32
N TYR A 20 2.43 6.67 -3.85
CA TYR A 20 2.88 5.54 -3.03
C TYR A 20 3.47 6.08 -1.74
N ALA A 21 3.01 5.56 -0.59
CA ALA A 21 3.67 5.89 0.66
C ALA A 21 5.12 5.36 0.64
N THR A 22 6.08 6.16 1.10
CA THR A 22 7.50 5.76 1.19
C THR A 22 7.83 5.09 2.52
N THR A 23 6.91 5.18 3.49
CA THR A 23 7.00 4.56 4.81
C THR A 23 5.60 4.13 5.28
N VAL A 24 5.50 3.47 6.44
CA VAL A 24 4.21 3.12 7.04
C VAL A 24 3.51 4.38 7.55
N LYS A 25 2.31 4.64 7.05
CA LYS A 25 1.54 5.83 7.42
C LYS A 25 0.40 5.49 8.38
N PRO A 26 0.10 6.32 9.39
CA PRO A 26 -1.08 6.15 10.23
C PRO A 26 -2.34 6.41 9.40
N VAL A 27 -3.39 5.63 9.65
CA VAL A 27 -4.69 5.77 8.96
C VAL A 27 -5.79 6.14 9.94
N TYR A 28 -6.69 7.01 9.49
CA TYR A 28 -7.82 7.54 10.23
C TYR A 28 -9.11 7.33 9.43
N LEU A 29 -10.24 7.21 10.13
CA LEU A 29 -11.56 7.02 9.49
C LEU A 29 -12.20 8.33 9.02
N ASP A 30 -11.77 9.46 9.57
CA ASP A 30 -12.24 10.80 9.22
C ASP A 30 -11.10 11.84 9.36
N ALA A 31 -11.28 13.01 8.76
CA ALA A 31 -10.27 14.07 8.74
C ALA A 31 -9.94 14.67 10.12
N ASN A 32 -10.85 14.56 11.08
CA ASN A 32 -10.75 15.16 12.42
C ASN A 32 -10.45 14.10 13.51
N SER A 33 -10.33 12.84 13.13
CA SER A 33 -10.13 11.71 14.02
C SER A 33 -8.79 11.85 14.75
N LYS A 34 -8.84 11.87 16.07
CA LYS A 34 -7.63 11.92 16.92
C LYS A 34 -7.03 10.53 17.18
N SER A 35 -7.77 9.46 16.89
CA SER A 35 -7.32 8.09 17.11
C SER A 35 -6.88 7.43 15.81
N VAL A 36 -5.66 6.91 15.76
CA VAL A 36 -5.18 6.06 14.67
C VAL A 36 -6.07 4.81 14.59
N ALA A 37 -6.72 4.62 13.46
CA ALA A 37 -7.59 3.49 13.15
C ALA A 37 -6.85 2.33 12.47
N GLY A 38 -5.72 2.63 11.80
CA GLY A 38 -5.01 1.64 11.01
C GLY A 38 -3.65 2.12 10.50
N LYS A 39 -3.13 1.39 9.51
CA LYS A 39 -1.86 1.65 8.85
C LYS A 39 -1.97 1.40 7.35
N LEU A 40 -1.47 2.35 6.57
CA LEU A 40 -1.20 2.21 5.14
C LEU A 40 0.26 1.78 5.01
N LEU A 41 0.51 0.65 4.36
CA LEU A 41 1.87 0.18 4.08
C LEU A 41 2.43 0.88 2.84
N PRO A 42 3.78 0.99 2.73
CA PRO A 42 4.43 1.66 1.59
C PRO A 42 4.12 0.99 0.25
N THR A 43 4.67 1.45 -0.87
CA THR A 43 4.64 0.75 -2.18
C THR A 43 3.26 0.42 -2.80
N ASN A 44 2.16 0.78 -2.14
CA ASN A 44 0.79 0.51 -2.58
C ASN A 44 0.19 1.78 -3.17
N ALA A 45 -0.34 1.65 -4.39
CA ALA A 45 -0.92 2.78 -5.11
C ALA A 45 -2.15 3.30 -4.37
N ILE A 46 -2.19 4.61 -4.14
CA ILE A 46 -3.36 5.33 -3.68
C ILE A 46 -3.72 6.43 -4.69
N ASP A 47 -5.01 6.71 -4.78
CA ASP A 47 -5.52 7.92 -5.42
C ASP A 47 -5.73 8.97 -4.34
N VAL A 48 -5.06 10.12 -4.47
CA VAL A 48 -5.27 11.27 -3.58
C VAL A 48 -6.55 11.98 -4.02
N LEU A 49 -7.56 12.01 -3.14
CA LEU A 49 -8.86 12.61 -3.40
C LEU A 49 -8.92 14.07 -2.92
N GLU A 50 -8.27 14.35 -1.80
CA GLU A 50 -8.19 15.69 -1.21
C GLU A 50 -6.94 15.77 -0.32
N GLU A 51 -6.28 16.92 -0.31
CA GLU A 51 -5.27 17.25 0.69
C GLU A 51 -5.61 18.58 1.36
N LYS A 52 -5.78 18.57 2.68
CA LYS A 52 -6.18 19.74 3.46
C LYS A 52 -5.72 19.62 4.90
N ASN A 53 -5.21 20.72 5.46
CA ASN A 53 -4.80 20.82 6.87
C ASN A 53 -3.82 19.71 7.32
N GLY A 54 -2.89 19.31 6.46
CA GLY A 54 -1.92 18.25 6.76
C GLY A 54 -2.49 16.82 6.73
N MET A 55 -3.72 16.66 6.23
CA MET A 55 -4.37 15.37 6.04
C MET A 55 -4.63 15.12 4.55
N VAL A 56 -4.42 13.87 4.14
CA VAL A 56 -4.72 13.35 2.80
C VAL A 56 -5.90 12.42 2.91
N LYS A 57 -7.00 12.75 2.22
CA LYS A 57 -8.07 11.80 1.91
C LYS A 57 -7.63 11.01 0.69
N PHE A 58 -7.64 9.68 0.79
CA PHE A 58 -7.23 8.81 -0.29
C PHE A 58 -8.25 7.71 -0.55
N SER A 59 -8.22 7.15 -1.76
CA SER A 59 -8.79 5.84 -2.04
C SER A 59 -7.72 4.82 -2.41
N ILE A 60 -7.95 3.57 -2.03
CA ILE A 60 -7.11 2.43 -2.40
C ILE A 60 -7.99 1.27 -2.85
N LYS A 61 -7.55 0.59 -3.91
CA LYS A 61 -8.13 -0.68 -4.35
C LYS A 61 -7.26 -1.84 -3.88
N GLY A 62 -7.88 -2.98 -3.62
CA GLY A 62 -7.18 -4.21 -3.29
C GLY A 62 -8.15 -5.33 -3.00
N TYR A 63 -7.66 -6.37 -2.34
CA TYR A 63 -8.41 -7.61 -2.11
C TYR A 63 -8.66 -7.81 -0.62
N GLN A 64 -9.88 -8.13 -0.25
CA GLN A 64 -10.27 -8.46 1.12
C GLN A 64 -10.47 -9.97 1.25
N ASN A 65 -9.71 -10.59 2.13
CA ASN A 65 -9.96 -11.97 2.53
C ASN A 65 -11.25 -12.02 3.36
N PRO A 66 -12.27 -12.81 2.98
CA PRO A 66 -13.53 -12.89 3.73
C PRO A 66 -13.37 -13.30 5.20
N ALA A 67 -12.29 -14.03 5.54
CA ALA A 67 -11.98 -14.41 6.92
C ALA A 67 -11.29 -13.29 7.73
N VAL A 68 -10.82 -12.22 7.09
CA VAL A 68 -10.08 -11.11 7.71
C VAL A 68 -10.56 -9.77 7.12
N SER A 69 -11.72 -9.31 7.57
CA SER A 69 -12.41 -8.12 7.01
C SER A 69 -11.73 -6.78 7.30
N ASN A 70 -10.81 -6.73 8.26
CA ASN A 70 -10.11 -5.49 8.65
C ASN A 70 -8.80 -5.25 7.88
N VAL A 71 -8.47 -6.06 6.87
CA VAL A 71 -7.23 -5.96 6.09
C VAL A 71 -7.53 -6.00 4.60
N ILE A 72 -6.92 -5.08 3.86
CA ILE A 72 -6.91 -5.03 2.40
C ILE A 72 -5.50 -5.42 1.93
N TYR A 73 -5.45 -6.34 1.00
CA TYR A 73 -4.24 -6.90 0.43
C TYR A 73 -4.01 -6.39 -0.99
N TYR A 74 -2.76 -6.38 -1.43
CA TYR A 74 -2.35 -5.92 -2.75
C TYR A 74 -2.83 -6.86 -3.87
N SER A 75 -2.88 -8.17 -3.60
CA SER A 75 -3.23 -9.20 -4.59
C SER A 75 -4.21 -10.23 -4.02
N ASP A 76 -4.85 -10.96 -4.92
CA ASP A 76 -5.74 -12.07 -4.57
C ASP A 76 -4.92 -13.28 -4.11
N GLY A 77 -5.06 -13.65 -2.83
CA GLY A 77 -4.47 -14.87 -2.26
C GLY A 77 -3.12 -14.69 -1.55
N GLN A 78 -2.30 -13.68 -1.89
CA GLN A 78 -1.08 -13.37 -1.14
C GLN A 78 -1.32 -12.32 -0.05
N ARG A 79 -0.75 -12.53 1.14
CA ARG A 79 -0.87 -11.64 2.29
C ARG A 79 0.14 -10.50 2.24
N ILE A 80 0.11 -9.76 1.13
CA ILE A 80 0.85 -8.51 0.94
C ILE A 80 -0.09 -7.40 1.36
N ILE A 81 0.09 -6.86 2.56
CA ILE A 81 -0.88 -5.95 3.17
C ILE A 81 -0.75 -4.58 2.52
N SER A 82 -1.83 -4.05 1.96
CA SER A 82 -1.86 -2.66 1.50
C SER A 82 -2.30 -1.72 2.62
N LEU A 83 -3.39 -2.10 3.29
CA LEU A 83 -4.06 -1.29 4.28
C LEU A 83 -4.63 -2.19 5.38
N ALA A 84 -4.36 -1.87 6.64
CA ALA A 84 -4.87 -2.65 7.77
C ALA A 84 -5.47 -1.74 8.83
N PHE A 85 -6.67 -2.09 9.30
CA PHE A 85 -7.36 -1.41 10.39
C PHE A 85 -7.31 -2.23 11.67
N ALA A 86 -7.43 -1.57 12.82
CA ALA A 86 -7.70 -2.26 14.07
C ALA A 86 -9.04 -2.99 13.98
N LYS A 87 -9.15 -4.17 14.61
CA LYS A 87 -10.39 -4.98 14.58
C LYS A 87 -11.63 -4.24 15.11
N THR A 88 -11.42 -3.26 15.99
CA THR A 88 -12.48 -2.42 16.59
C THR A 88 -12.83 -1.18 15.74
N LYS A 89 -12.15 -0.97 14.62
CA LYS A 89 -12.25 0.23 13.77
C LYS A 89 -12.47 -0.20 12.32
N ALA A 90 -13.58 -0.88 12.06
CA ALA A 90 -13.91 -1.38 10.72
C ALA A 90 -14.08 -0.21 9.73
N PRO A 91 -13.39 -0.24 8.58
CA PRO A 91 -13.64 0.73 7.51
C PRO A 91 -14.97 0.44 6.82
N LYS A 92 -15.56 1.45 6.19
CA LYS A 92 -16.52 1.21 5.11
C LYS A 92 -15.74 0.86 3.85
N PHE A 93 -16.10 -0.24 3.21
CA PHE A 93 -15.54 -0.65 1.94
C PHE A 93 -16.64 -0.69 0.88
N GLU A 94 -16.27 -0.34 -0.34
CA GLU A 94 -17.07 -0.52 -1.54
C GLU A 94 -16.66 -1.85 -2.17
N LEU A 95 -17.62 -2.77 -2.35
CA LEU A 95 -17.38 -4.02 -3.07
C LEU A 95 -17.33 -3.71 -4.56
N ILE A 96 -16.18 -3.95 -5.19
CA ILE A 96 -15.99 -3.80 -6.64
C ILE A 96 -16.35 -5.11 -7.34
N LYS A 97 -15.84 -6.23 -6.83
CA LYS A 97 -16.11 -7.56 -7.37
C LYS A 97 -16.13 -8.60 -6.26
N LYS A 98 -17.17 -9.44 -6.24
CA LYS A 98 -17.24 -10.59 -5.34
C LYS A 98 -16.26 -11.67 -5.80
N GLY A 99 -15.46 -12.19 -4.88
CA GLY A 99 -14.60 -13.34 -5.14
C GLY A 99 -15.40 -14.62 -5.33
N GLU A 100 -14.97 -15.46 -6.27
CA GLU A 100 -15.57 -16.78 -6.55
C GLU A 100 -14.51 -17.87 -6.44
N ASN A 101 -14.92 -19.11 -6.14
CA ASN A 101 -14.02 -20.28 -6.14
C ASN A 101 -12.74 -20.13 -5.28
N GLY A 102 -12.85 -19.43 -4.15
CA GLY A 102 -11.75 -19.21 -3.20
C GLY A 102 -10.98 -17.90 -3.41
N SER A 103 -11.27 -17.15 -4.48
CA SER A 103 -10.78 -15.78 -4.65
C SER A 103 -11.31 -14.83 -3.58
N TRP A 104 -10.52 -13.80 -3.28
CA TRP A 104 -10.88 -12.74 -2.36
C TRP A 104 -11.76 -11.68 -3.04
N ASP A 105 -12.48 -10.92 -2.23
CA ASP A 105 -13.33 -9.83 -2.74
C ASP A 105 -12.46 -8.64 -3.15
N GLU A 106 -12.61 -8.16 -4.38
CA GLU A 106 -11.99 -6.90 -4.79
C GLU A 106 -12.82 -5.75 -4.22
N VAL A 107 -12.15 -4.86 -3.48
CA VAL A 107 -12.78 -3.75 -2.77
C VAL A 107 -12.04 -2.44 -2.98
N LYS A 108 -12.76 -1.35 -2.81
CA LYS A 108 -12.21 0.01 -2.71
C LYS A 108 -12.49 0.56 -1.31
N VAL A 109 -11.49 1.21 -0.73
CA VAL A 109 -11.60 1.84 0.60
C VAL A 109 -11.19 3.30 0.49
N GLU A 110 -11.99 4.18 1.09
CA GLU A 110 -11.61 5.56 1.35
C GLU A 110 -11.22 5.73 2.82
N ALA A 111 -10.11 6.42 3.06
CA ALA A 111 -9.64 6.73 4.40
C ALA A 111 -8.78 7.99 4.40
N TYR A 112 -8.26 8.35 5.57
CA TYR A 112 -7.43 9.53 5.76
C TYR A 112 -6.06 9.13 6.29
N THR A 113 -5.02 9.86 5.90
CA THR A 113 -3.68 9.74 6.45
C THR A 113 -3.01 11.11 6.54
N THR A 114 -1.81 11.20 7.11
CA THR A 114 -1.07 12.46 7.16
C THR A 114 -0.44 12.80 5.82
N SER A 115 -0.36 14.08 5.49
CA SER A 115 0.40 14.58 4.32
C SER A 115 1.88 14.19 4.36
N GLY A 116 2.56 14.33 3.21
CA GLY A 116 3.99 14.02 3.07
C GLY A 116 4.29 12.52 3.02
N ASP A 117 5.56 12.20 2.77
CA ASP A 117 6.08 10.82 2.63
C ASP A 117 5.39 10.00 1.52
N PHE A 118 5.06 10.68 0.42
CA PHE A 118 4.57 10.07 -0.80
C PHE A 118 5.55 10.28 -1.95
N THR A 119 5.57 9.33 -2.88
CA THR A 119 6.27 9.43 -4.15
C THR A 119 5.34 8.99 -5.28
N SER A 120 5.51 9.54 -6.48
CA SER A 120 4.91 9.02 -7.71
C SER A 120 5.82 8.00 -8.42
N ASP A 121 7.07 7.86 -7.94
CA ASP A 121 8.08 6.96 -8.52
C ASP A 121 8.26 5.71 -7.66
N LEU A 122 7.45 4.70 -7.95
CA LEU A 122 7.54 3.37 -7.32
C LEU A 122 8.84 2.65 -7.66
N ASN A 123 9.40 2.87 -8.85
CA ASN A 123 10.62 2.18 -9.29
C ASN A 123 11.81 2.61 -8.45
N THR A 124 11.97 3.92 -8.21
CA THR A 124 13.04 4.42 -7.33
C THR A 124 12.87 3.91 -5.90
N LEU A 125 11.63 3.78 -5.41
CA LEU A 125 11.37 3.19 -4.09
C LEU A 125 11.81 1.72 -4.03
N PHE A 126 11.52 0.92 -5.07
CA PHE A 126 11.96 -0.47 -5.15
C PHE A 126 13.47 -0.62 -5.34
N GLU A 127 14.12 0.20 -6.18
CA GLU A 127 15.58 0.15 -6.34
C GLU A 127 16.29 0.51 -5.03
N THR A 128 15.72 1.44 -4.24
CA THR A 128 16.24 1.76 -2.90
C THR A 128 16.11 0.56 -1.97
N SER A 129 14.93 -0.07 -1.88
CA SER A 129 14.72 -1.27 -1.07
C SER A 129 15.62 -2.43 -1.48
N LYS A 130 15.79 -2.63 -2.79
CA LYS A 130 16.68 -3.65 -3.36
C LYS A 130 18.12 -3.41 -2.95
N LYS A 131 18.61 -2.19 -3.09
CA LYS A 131 19.97 -1.81 -2.69
C LYS A 131 20.18 -2.07 -1.20
N GLN A 132 19.24 -1.61 -0.35
CA GLN A 132 19.30 -1.88 1.10
C GLN A 132 19.31 -3.37 1.41
N TYR A 133 18.48 -4.17 0.75
CA TYR A 133 18.47 -5.61 0.91
C TYR A 133 19.82 -6.24 0.50
N GLN A 134 20.35 -5.87 -0.66
CA GLN A 134 21.59 -6.43 -1.20
C GLN A 134 22.81 -6.08 -0.33
N GLU A 135 22.95 -4.82 0.06
CA GLU A 135 24.11 -4.33 0.81
C GLU A 135 24.13 -4.85 2.25
N ASN A 136 22.96 -5.03 2.88
CA ASN A 136 22.88 -5.35 4.30
C ASN A 136 22.65 -6.84 4.60
N CYS A 137 22.11 -7.63 3.65
CA CYS A 137 21.81 -9.05 3.86
C CYS A 137 22.83 -10.00 3.22
N SER A 138 23.84 -9.48 2.50
CA SER A 138 24.92 -10.29 1.89
C SER A 138 26.20 -10.34 2.72
N VAL A 139 26.22 -9.66 3.87
CA VAL A 139 27.44 -9.50 4.71
C VAL A 139 27.83 -10.79 5.43
N CYS A 140 26.85 -11.61 5.84
CA CYS A 140 27.08 -12.79 6.67
C CYS A 140 26.98 -14.12 5.92
N HIS A 141 26.24 -14.16 4.81
CA HIS A 141 26.01 -15.34 3.98
C HIS A 141 25.63 -14.91 2.56
N ALA A 142 25.55 -15.88 1.65
CA ALA A 142 25.04 -15.63 0.30
C ALA A 142 23.63 -15.04 0.36
N LEU A 143 23.38 -14.00 -0.43
CA LEU A 143 22.08 -13.34 -0.49
C LEU A 143 21.02 -14.28 -1.10
N HIS A 144 19.88 -14.39 -0.44
CA HIS A 144 18.73 -15.10 -1.01
C HIS A 144 18.13 -14.28 -2.15
N LYS A 145 17.89 -14.93 -3.30
CA LYS A 145 17.18 -14.29 -4.42
C LYS A 145 15.75 -13.96 -3.99
N GLU A 146 15.20 -12.86 -4.50
CA GLU A 146 13.84 -12.39 -4.22
C GLU A 146 12.78 -13.45 -4.60
N SER A 147 13.04 -14.24 -5.64
CA SER A 147 12.19 -15.34 -6.10
C SER A 147 12.42 -16.68 -5.37
N GLN A 148 13.27 -16.72 -4.34
CA GLN A 148 13.56 -17.96 -3.62
C GLN A 148 12.39 -18.40 -2.72
N TYR A 149 11.64 -17.44 -2.17
CA TYR A 149 10.53 -17.69 -1.24
C TYR A 149 9.22 -17.10 -1.76
N THR A 150 8.11 -17.50 -1.14
CA THR A 150 6.79 -16.93 -1.43
C THR A 150 6.59 -15.59 -0.73
N ALA A 151 5.66 -14.77 -1.21
CA ALA A 151 5.29 -13.51 -0.61
C ALA A 151 4.88 -13.68 0.86
N ASN A 152 4.24 -14.79 1.22
CA ASN A 152 3.82 -15.05 2.59
C ASN A 152 4.99 -15.47 3.51
N GLN A 153 6.10 -15.95 2.96
CA GLN A 153 7.28 -16.36 3.72
C GLN A 153 8.22 -15.19 4.04
N TRP A 154 8.40 -14.27 3.10
CA TRP A 154 9.35 -13.16 3.19
C TRP A 154 9.27 -12.32 4.47
N PRO A 155 8.10 -11.91 4.98
CA PRO A 155 8.04 -11.07 6.18
C PRO A 155 8.68 -11.72 7.41
N SER A 156 8.44 -13.03 7.62
CA SER A 156 9.00 -13.76 8.75
C SER A 156 10.51 -13.95 8.60
N LEU A 157 10.95 -14.30 7.39
CA LEU A 157 12.36 -14.51 7.07
C LEU A 157 13.18 -13.23 7.27
N LEU A 158 12.73 -12.11 6.72
CA LEU A 158 13.42 -10.83 6.91
C LEU A 158 13.45 -10.43 8.38
N LYS A 159 12.31 -10.49 9.09
CA LYS A 159 12.23 -10.14 10.52
C LYS A 159 13.14 -10.99 11.40
N SER A 160 13.39 -12.24 11.02
CA SER A 160 14.30 -13.11 11.76
C SER A 160 15.75 -12.64 11.71
N MET A 161 16.13 -11.81 10.72
CA MET A 161 17.50 -11.35 10.49
C MET A 161 17.69 -9.84 10.62
N ILE A 162 16.66 -9.03 10.37
CA ILE A 162 16.78 -7.56 10.23
C ILE A 162 17.41 -6.88 11.45
N SER A 163 17.16 -7.40 12.66
CA SER A 163 17.76 -6.88 13.90
C SER A 163 19.28 -7.07 14.00
N ARG A 164 19.88 -7.86 13.11
CA ARG A 164 21.33 -8.09 12.99
C ARG A 164 21.97 -7.28 11.86
N THR A 165 21.19 -6.39 11.24
CA THR A 165 21.64 -5.52 10.14
C THR A 165 21.55 -4.05 10.58
N PRO A 166 22.22 -3.11 9.90
CA PRO A 166 22.08 -1.69 10.19
C PRO A 166 20.84 -1.06 9.52
N ILE A 167 19.92 -1.87 8.98
CA ILE A 167 18.66 -1.40 8.37
C ILE A 167 17.81 -0.70 9.44
N ASP A 168 17.35 0.51 9.14
CA ASP A 168 16.45 1.26 10.02
C ASP A 168 15.06 0.58 10.07
N LYS A 169 14.48 0.55 11.26
CA LYS A 169 13.13 0.03 11.50
C LYS A 169 12.07 0.70 10.61
N LYS A 170 12.27 1.97 10.23
CA LYS A 170 11.34 2.68 9.33
C LYS A 170 11.32 2.12 7.91
N ASP A 171 12.42 1.49 7.48
CA ASP A 171 12.60 0.94 6.12
C ASP A 171 12.18 -0.54 6.05
N GLU A 172 11.99 -1.20 7.20
CA GLU A 172 11.62 -2.62 7.31
C GLU A 172 10.47 -2.99 6.37
N TRP A 173 9.36 -2.24 6.42
CA TRP A 173 8.19 -2.57 5.61
C TRP A 173 8.37 -2.30 4.12
N THR A 174 9.16 -1.30 3.74
CA THR A 174 9.47 -1.03 2.33
C THR A 174 10.33 -2.13 1.73
N ILE A 175 11.23 -2.73 2.52
CA ILE A 175 12.02 -3.91 2.11
C ILE A 175 11.17 -5.17 2.11
N ILE A 176 10.32 -5.38 3.12
CA ILE A 176 9.38 -6.52 3.15
C ILE A 176 8.51 -6.50 1.89
N GLU A 177 7.85 -5.38 1.59
CA GLU A 177 6.94 -5.32 0.44
C GLU A 177 7.67 -5.39 -0.90
N TYR A 178 8.90 -4.86 -0.99
CA TYR A 178 9.76 -5.12 -2.13
C TYR A 178 9.97 -6.63 -2.34
N LEU A 179 10.42 -7.36 -1.31
CA LEU A 179 10.64 -8.80 -1.38
C LEU A 179 9.36 -9.57 -1.68
N GLN A 180 8.25 -9.19 -1.05
CA GLN A 180 6.95 -9.80 -1.31
C GLN A 180 6.51 -9.61 -2.75
N LYS A 181 6.62 -8.40 -3.32
CA LYS A 181 6.17 -8.12 -4.70
C LYS A 181 7.09 -8.70 -5.78
N HIS A 182 8.31 -9.10 -5.41
CA HIS A 182 9.28 -9.79 -6.27
C HIS A 182 9.42 -11.29 -5.93
N ALA A 183 8.49 -11.83 -5.15
CA ALA A 183 8.50 -13.21 -4.70
C ALA A 183 8.17 -14.20 -5.82
N LYS A 184 8.40 -15.49 -5.52
CA LYS A 184 8.15 -16.60 -6.44
C LYS A 184 6.71 -16.61 -7.00
N ASP A 185 5.74 -16.24 -6.17
CA ASP A 185 4.30 -16.36 -6.41
C ASP A 185 3.62 -15.01 -6.69
N THR A 186 4.39 -13.97 -7.05
CA THR A 186 3.84 -12.64 -7.36
C THR A 186 4.15 -12.14 -8.77
N THR A 187 4.89 -12.89 -9.57
CA THR A 187 5.23 -12.46 -10.94
C THR A 187 4.19 -12.91 -11.97
N LYS A 188 3.53 -11.91 -12.58
CA LYS A 188 2.90 -11.82 -13.93
C LYS A 188 1.37 -11.68 -14.10
N GLU A 189 0.53 -11.66 -13.07
CA GLU A 189 -0.92 -11.38 -13.25
C GLU A 189 -1.50 -10.34 -12.26
N SER A 190 -0.88 -9.17 -12.16
CA SER A 190 -1.48 -8.01 -11.45
C SER A 190 -1.33 -6.71 -12.24
N LYS A 191 -1.57 -6.78 -13.56
CA LYS A 191 -1.76 -5.61 -14.44
C LYS A 191 -3.15 -5.63 -15.04
#